data_AF-A0A7C3FRQ9-F1
#
_entry.id   AF-A0A7C3FRQ9-F1
#
_cell.length_a   1.000
_cell.length_b   1.000
_cell.length_c   1.000
_cell.angle_alpha   90.00
_cell.angle_beta   90.00
_cell.angle_gamma   90.00
#
_symmetry.space_group_name_H-M   'P 1'
#
loop_
_entity.id
_entity.type
_entity.pdbx_description
1 polymer ?
#
loop_
_entity_poly.entity_id
_entity_poly.type
_entity_poly.pdbx_seq_one_letter_code
_entity_poly.pdbx_strand_id
1 'polypeptide(L)'
;MELSKNKRSDEFIKLTSNPAQGKGGSSFGDSGGPILLRDTNIILGLVSYGTNYNCAGIEYAARVNTSDVLNWLYTYLLPQYFSIIELKFID
;
A
#
# COMPACT_ATOMS: atom_id res chain seq x y z
N MET A 1 -4.89 -13.71 -1.95
CA MET A 1 -5.43 -12.47 -2.54
C MET A 1 -5.47 -12.70 -4.04
N GLU A 2 -6.62 -13.09 -4.58
CA GLU A 2 -6.76 -13.17 -6.04
C GLU A 2 -6.93 -11.76 -6.61
N LEU A 3 -6.22 -11.47 -7.69
CA LEU A 3 -6.31 -10.20 -8.39
C LEU A 3 -7.70 -10.10 -9.04
N SER A 4 -8.38 -8.97 -8.83
CA SER A 4 -9.70 -8.76 -9.41
C SER A 4 -9.61 -8.82 -10.95
N LYS A 5 -10.58 -9.47 -11.60
CA LYS A 5 -10.66 -9.55 -13.08
C LYS A 5 -10.85 -8.18 -13.77
N ASN A 6 -11.17 -7.13 -12.99
CA ASN A 6 -11.31 -5.74 -13.44
C ASN A 6 -10.22 -4.86 -12.81
N LYS A 7 -8.96 -5.32 -12.90
CA LYS A 7 -7.77 -4.56 -12.47
C LYS A 7 -7.39 -3.55 -13.55
N ARG A 8 -7.05 -2.33 -13.14
CA ARG A 8 -6.51 -1.32 -14.06
C ARG A 8 -5.08 -1.66 -14.48
N SER A 9 -4.32 -2.27 -13.56
CA SER A 9 -3.02 -2.88 -13.78
C SER A 9 -2.65 -3.75 -12.57
N ASP A 10 -1.50 -4.42 -12.59
CA ASP A 10 -1.05 -5.31 -11.50
C ASP A 10 -0.47 -4.57 -10.29
N GLU A 11 -0.17 -3.30 -10.46
CA GLU A 11 0.39 -2.39 -9.47
C GLU A 11 -0.67 -1.79 -8.56
N PHE A 12 -1.97 -1.90 -8.89
CA PHE A 12 -3.04 -1.30 -8.11
C PHE A 12 -3.99 -2.32 -7.47
N ILE A 13 -4.38 -2.03 -6.23
CA ILE A 13 -5.52 -2.65 -5.55
C ILE A 13 -6.73 -1.77 -5.82
N LYS A 14 -7.79 -2.37 -6.37
CA LYS A 14 -9.09 -1.70 -6.52
C LYS A 14 -9.89 -1.84 -5.24
N LEU A 15 -10.26 -0.72 -4.63
CA LEU A 15 -11.06 -0.68 -3.41
C LEU A 15 -12.40 0.01 -3.68
N THR A 16 -13.41 -0.34 -2.89
CA THR A 16 -14.76 0.24 -3.02
C THR A 16 -14.91 1.59 -2.33
N SER A 17 -13.90 2.01 -1.56
CA SER A 17 -13.87 3.18 -0.66
C SER A 17 -15.18 3.44 0.07
N ASN A 18 -15.88 2.36 0.42
CA ASN A 18 -17.16 2.42 1.10
C ASN A 18 -17.26 1.39 2.25
N PRO A 19 -16.22 1.24 3.11
CA PRO A 19 -16.32 0.34 4.24
C PRO A 19 -17.35 0.82 5.29
N ALA A 20 -17.67 2.12 5.29
CA ALA A 20 -18.57 2.76 6.26
C ALA A 20 -20.01 2.97 5.75
N GLN A 21 -20.43 2.27 4.68
CA GLN A 21 -21.79 2.32 4.13
C GLN A 21 -22.29 3.74 3.82
N GLY A 22 -21.46 4.54 3.16
CA GLY A 22 -21.74 5.91 2.75
C GLY A 22 -21.32 6.96 3.79
N LYS A 23 -20.74 6.54 4.91
CA LYS A 23 -20.26 7.44 5.99
C LYS A 23 -18.75 7.66 5.97
N GLY A 24 -18.07 7.27 4.90
CA GLY A 24 -16.63 7.41 4.79
C GLY A 24 -16.07 6.77 3.52
N GLY A 25 -14.83 7.14 3.23
CA GLY A 25 -14.03 6.78 2.07
C GLY A 25 -12.75 7.62 2.12
N SER A 26 -11.72 7.25 1.35
CA SER A 26 -10.55 8.13 1.26
C SER A 26 -10.90 9.41 0.52
N SER A 27 -10.36 10.52 1.01
CA SER A 27 -10.62 11.87 0.55
C SER A 27 -9.34 12.54 0.06
N PHE A 28 -9.48 13.75 -0.46
CA PHE A 28 -8.34 14.61 -0.74
C PHE A 28 -7.55 14.86 0.54
N GLY A 29 -6.24 14.57 0.49
CA GLY A 29 -5.35 14.62 1.65
C GLY A 29 -4.96 13.25 2.19
N ASP A 30 -5.74 12.20 1.91
CA ASP A 30 -5.39 10.83 2.33
C ASP A 30 -4.37 10.16 1.40
N SER A 31 -4.00 10.81 0.30
CA SER A 31 -3.01 10.32 -0.67
C SER A 31 -1.69 9.95 0.00
N GLY A 32 -1.18 8.76 -0.29
CA GLY A 32 -0.01 8.18 0.36
C GLY A 32 -0.30 7.47 1.68
N GLY A 33 -1.50 7.60 2.24
CA GLY A 33 -1.92 6.91 3.45
C GLY A 33 -1.99 5.39 3.29
N PRO A 34 -1.73 4.61 4.35
CA PRO A 34 -1.65 3.15 4.26
C PRO A 34 -3.03 2.49 4.19
N ILE A 35 -3.14 1.47 3.33
CA ILE A 35 -4.22 0.48 3.34
C ILE A 35 -3.79 -0.71 4.19
N LEU A 36 -4.40 -0.87 5.37
CA LEU A 36 -4.07 -1.94 6.31
C LEU A 36 -4.94 -3.18 6.09
N LEU A 37 -4.32 -4.36 6.20
CA LEU A 37 -5.06 -5.60 6.39
C LEU A 37 -5.61 -5.62 7.82
N ARG A 38 -6.94 -5.74 7.95
CA ARG A 38 -7.67 -5.74 9.22
C ARG A 38 -6.99 -6.65 10.26
N ASP A 39 -6.89 -6.13 11.49
CA ASP A 39 -6.32 -6.80 12.67
C ASP A 39 -4.85 -7.21 12.52
N THR A 40 -4.12 -6.55 11.61
CA THR A 40 -2.67 -6.74 11.43
C THR A 40 -1.95 -5.40 11.26
N ASN A 41 -0.62 -5.43 11.32
CA ASN A 41 0.24 -4.29 10.96
C ASN A 41 0.73 -4.37 9.50
N ILE A 42 0.05 -5.12 8.64
CA ILE A 42 0.46 -5.33 7.24
C ILE A 42 -0.15 -4.24 6.36
N ILE A 43 0.73 -3.50 5.66
CA ILE A 43 0.36 -2.52 4.63
C ILE A 43 0.23 -3.26 3.29
N LEU A 44 -0.95 -3.20 2.67
CA LEU A 44 -1.21 -3.80 1.36
C LEU A 44 -0.91 -2.84 0.20
N GLY A 45 -1.09 -1.54 0.44
CA GLY A 45 -0.85 -0.49 -0.54
C GLY A 45 -1.02 0.89 0.07
N LEU A 46 -0.83 1.93 -0.76
CA LEU A 46 -0.97 3.32 -0.38
C LEU A 46 -2.09 3.98 -1.21
N VAL A 47 -2.95 4.79 -0.60
CA VAL A 47 -4.00 5.54 -1.29
C VAL A 47 -3.38 6.35 -2.43
N SER A 48 -3.84 6.17 -3.68
CA SER A 48 -3.25 6.83 -4.85
C SER A 48 -4.22 7.79 -5.51
N TYR A 49 -5.33 7.29 -6.06
CA TYR A 49 -6.34 8.14 -6.70
C TYR A 49 -7.75 7.54 -6.61
N GLY A 50 -8.72 8.43 -6.44
CA GLY A 50 -10.15 8.14 -6.58
C GLY A 50 -10.63 8.30 -8.02
N THR A 51 -11.87 7.91 -8.27
CA THR A 51 -12.51 8.03 -9.60
C THR A 51 -13.44 9.24 -9.74
N ASN A 52 -13.60 10.05 -8.69
CA ASN A 52 -14.48 11.21 -8.66
C ASN A 52 -14.06 12.18 -7.52
N TYR A 53 -14.77 13.31 -7.40
CA TYR A 53 -14.52 14.35 -6.39
C TYR A 53 -15.40 14.24 -5.13
N ASN A 54 -16.29 13.26 -5.03
CA ASN A 54 -17.20 13.12 -3.89
C ASN A 54 -16.62 12.28 -2.74
N CYS A 55 -15.36 11.84 -2.87
CA CYS A 55 -14.64 11.03 -1.86
C CYS A 55 -15.36 9.72 -1.51
N ALA A 56 -16.03 9.13 -2.51
CA ALA A 56 -16.75 7.88 -2.36
C ALA A 56 -16.63 7.01 -3.62
N GLY A 57 -16.95 5.73 -3.48
CA GLY A 57 -16.95 4.78 -4.60
C GLY A 57 -15.55 4.24 -4.90
N ILE A 58 -15.27 3.89 -6.17
CA ILE A 58 -14.03 3.19 -6.49
C ILE A 58 -12.80 4.09 -6.32
N GLU A 59 -11.78 3.57 -5.63
CA GLU A 59 -10.41 4.09 -5.65
C GLU A 59 -9.39 3.01 -6.01
N TYR A 60 -8.17 3.47 -6.27
CA TYR A 60 -7.02 2.62 -6.53
C TYR A 60 -5.90 2.97 -5.55
N ALA A 61 -5.39 1.93 -4.88
CA ALA A 61 -4.22 2.02 -4.00
C ALA A 61 -3.01 1.37 -4.67
N ALA A 62 -1.86 2.06 -4.66
CA ALA A 62 -0.62 1.54 -5.20
C ALA A 62 -0.06 0.44 -4.29
N ARG A 63 0.22 -0.73 -4.83
CA ARG A 63 0.78 -1.86 -4.08
C ARG A 63 2.21 -1.56 -3.65
N VAL A 64 2.52 -1.95 -2.42
CA VAL A 64 3.88 -1.84 -1.87
C VAL A 64 4.66 -3.15 -1.95
N ASN A 65 4.01 -4.25 -2.33
CA ASN A 65 4.59 -5.59 -2.38
C ASN A 65 4.93 -6.07 -3.81
N THR A 66 5.14 -5.15 -4.75
CA THR A 66 5.70 -5.50 -6.07
C THR A 66 7.22 -5.64 -5.95
N SER A 67 7.83 -6.46 -6.80
CA SER A 67 9.29 -6.66 -6.78
C SER A 67 10.06 -5.35 -6.93
N ASP A 68 9.63 -4.46 -7.83
CA ASP A 68 10.29 -3.17 -8.05
C ASP A 68 10.23 -2.25 -6.83
N VAL A 69 9.06 -2.16 -6.18
CA VAL A 69 8.89 -1.33 -4.98
C VAL A 69 9.68 -1.90 -3.81
N LEU A 70 9.67 -3.23 -3.61
CA LEU A 70 10.46 -3.87 -2.56
C LEU A 70 11.96 -3.69 -2.79
N ASN A 71 12.44 -3.87 -4.03
CA ASN A 71 13.84 -3.63 -4.39
C ASN A 71 14.25 -2.19 -4.08
N TRP A 72 13.43 -1.21 -4.46
CA TRP A 72 13.65 0.19 -4.15
C TRP A 72 13.65 0.46 -2.63
N LEU A 73 12.65 -0.03 -1.89
CA LEU A 73 12.58 0.13 -0.43
C LEU A 73 13.82 -0.44 0.26
N TYR A 74 14.30 -1.60 -0.17
CA TYR A 74 15.49 -2.21 0.40
C TYR A 74 16.75 -1.36 0.20
N THR A 75 16.83 -0.53 -0.85
CA THR A 75 17.97 0.41 -0.99
C THR A 75 18.05 1.45 0.14
N TYR A 76 16.93 1.79 0.79
CA TYR A 76 16.87 2.76 1.89
C TYR A 76 16.86 2.11 3.27
N LEU A 77 16.32 0.89 3.37
CA LEU A 77 16.21 0.16 4.64
C LEU A 77 17.48 -0.64 4.96
N LEU A 78 18.13 -1.25 3.97
CA LEU A 78 19.34 -2.07 4.19
C LEU A 78 20.55 -1.27 4.73
N PRO A 79 20.78 0.01 4.37
CA PRO A 79 21.82 0.82 5.01
C PRO A 79 21.66 0.94 6.55
N GLN A 80 20.45 0.77 7.07
CA GLN A 80 20.15 0.91 8.50
C GLN A 80 20.37 -0.40 9.28
N TYR A 81 20.49 -1.55 8.60
CA TYR A 81 20.73 -2.87 9.21
C TYR A 81 22.13 -3.43 8.96
N PHE A 82 22.94 -2.79 8.08
CA PHE A 82 24.29 -3.27 7.75
C PHE A 82 25.20 -3.30 9.00
N SER A 83 25.09 -2.31 9.89
CA SER A 83 25.85 -2.24 11.15
C SER A 83 25.50 -3.36 12.14
N ILE A 84 24.32 -3.97 12.04
CA ILE A 84 23.85 -5.04 12.94
C ILE A 84 24.22 -6.42 12.38
N ILE A 85 24.32 -6.55 11.05
CA ILE A 85 24.63 -7.81 10.38
C ILE A 85 26.14 -8.10 10.45
N GLU A 86 27.02 -7.11 10.24
CA GLU A 86 28.48 -7.34 10.39
C GLU A 86 28.87 -7.78 11.80
N LEU A 87 28.25 -7.23 12.85
CA LEU A 87 28.50 -7.65 14.24
C LEU A 87 28.10 -9.11 14.52
N LYS A 88 27.14 -9.68 13.79
CA LYS A 88 26.70 -11.08 13.98
C LYS A 88 27.53 -12.11 13.21
N PHE A 89 28.39 -11.67 12.29
CA PHE A 89 29.27 -12.55 11.52
C PHE A 89 30.73 -12.51 11.97
N ILE A 90 31.05 -11.75 13.03
CA ILE A 90 32.38 -11.65 13.64
C ILE A 90 32.50 -12.45 14.95
N ASP A 91 31.40 -13.06 15.43
CA ASP A 91 31.38 -13.96 16.59
C ASP A 91 31.27 -15.44 16.18
#